data_AF-A0A316KV64-F1
#
_entry.id   AF-A0A316KV64-F1
#
_cell.length_a   1.000
_cell.length_b   1.000
_cell.length_c   1.000
_cell.angle_alpha   90.00
_cell.angle_beta   90.00
_cell.angle_gamma   90.00
#
_symmetry.space_group_name_H-M   'P 1'
#
loop_
_entity.id
_entity.type
_entity.pdbx_description
1 polymer ?
#
loop_
_entity_poly.entity_id
_entity_poly.type
_entity_poly.pdbx_seq_one_letter_code
_entity_poly.pdbx_strand_id
1 'polypeptide(L)'
;MKRTIMILCFSLLVFSCDSGKLTNSKAEDIISDCLESEPEDRSVSIKINKVQFSKNQKEEVLKYEELRDDGYLELTLIEKPKLKPLSNSNDPLASWRREAEIRRQERYYKEYDISLTKKAEDFIVKARENSNFVTLKTFNYEVDEVLEVQEIPTMNTAKVKVKFKAVDLTPFAILYKKDPSKLWIDDVSMSKTSNGWKYCDDYD
;
A
#
# COMPACT_ATOMS: atom_id res chain seq x y z
N MET A 1 -8.56 -20.69 -61.97
CA MET A 1 -9.18 -19.71 -61.05
C MET A 1 -8.99 -20.19 -59.62
N LYS A 2 -8.21 -19.45 -58.83
CA LYS A 2 -8.35 -19.17 -57.38
C LYS A 2 -7.06 -18.44 -56.97
N ARG A 3 -7.15 -17.11 -56.94
CA ARG A 3 -6.05 -16.21 -56.54
C ARG A 3 -5.91 -16.30 -55.03
N THR A 4 -4.76 -16.76 -54.54
CA THR A 4 -4.35 -16.62 -53.15
C THR A 4 -3.88 -15.19 -52.94
N ILE A 5 -4.69 -14.39 -52.24
CA ILE A 5 -4.28 -13.08 -51.74
C ILE A 5 -3.71 -13.34 -50.34
N MET A 6 -2.38 -13.33 -50.25
CA MET A 6 -1.64 -13.29 -48.99
C MET A 6 -1.68 -11.85 -48.50
N ILE A 7 -2.56 -11.56 -47.53
CA ILE A 7 -2.63 -10.24 -46.88
C ILE A 7 -1.44 -10.18 -45.92
N LEU A 8 -0.37 -9.54 -46.38
CA LEU A 8 0.75 -9.12 -45.55
C LEU A 8 0.27 -7.91 -44.73
N CYS A 9 -0.22 -8.15 -43.51
CA CYS A 9 -0.47 -7.08 -42.55
C CYS A 9 0.87 -6.47 -42.13
N PHE A 10 1.32 -5.48 -42.90
CA PHE A 10 2.38 -4.57 -42.49
C PHE A 10 1.80 -3.69 -41.39
N SER A 11 1.88 -4.17 -40.14
CA SER A 11 1.66 -3.34 -38.95
C SER A 11 2.80 -2.32 -38.91
N LEU A 12 2.59 -1.20 -39.60
CA LEU A 12 3.33 0.03 -39.39
C LEU A 12 3.08 0.46 -37.95
N LEU A 13 3.95 0.02 -37.04
CA LEU A 13 4.20 0.73 -35.80
C LEU A 13 4.79 2.08 -36.19
N VAL A 14 3.91 3.04 -36.51
CA VAL A 14 4.25 4.46 -36.55
C VAL A 14 4.53 4.88 -35.11
N PHE A 15 5.77 4.67 -34.66
CA PHE A 15 6.31 5.47 -33.56
C PHE A 15 6.40 6.91 -34.08
N SER A 16 5.30 7.65 -33.99
CA SER A 16 5.36 9.09 -34.25
C SER A 16 6.21 9.70 -33.13
N CYS A 17 7.40 10.19 -33.47
CA CYS A 17 8.16 11.09 -32.62
C CYS A 17 7.36 12.37 -32.43
N ASP A 18 6.41 12.36 -31.50
CA ASP A 18 5.61 13.53 -31.16
C ASP A 18 6.31 14.33 -30.07
N SER A 19 7.25 15.19 -30.50
CA SER A 19 7.90 16.19 -29.65
C SER A 19 7.00 17.41 -29.36
N GLY A 20 5.70 17.31 -29.65
CA GLY A 20 4.70 18.36 -29.46
C GLY A 20 4.51 18.79 -28.00
N LYS A 21 3.71 19.85 -27.84
CA LYS A 21 3.29 20.38 -26.53
C LYS A 21 2.68 19.26 -25.67
N LEU A 22 3.00 19.23 -24.38
CA LEU A 22 2.38 18.30 -23.44
C LEU A 22 0.99 18.83 -23.08
N THR A 23 -0.04 18.19 -23.61
CA THR A 23 -1.44 18.46 -23.23
C THR A 23 -1.82 17.60 -22.02
N ASN A 24 -2.92 17.95 -21.34
CA ASN A 24 -3.45 17.14 -20.24
C ASN A 24 -3.73 15.70 -20.67
N SER A 25 -4.41 15.51 -21.82
CA SER A 25 -4.72 14.17 -22.34
C SER A 25 -3.45 13.36 -22.64
N LYS A 26 -2.43 13.99 -23.23
CA LYS A 26 -1.17 13.31 -23.54
C LYS A 26 -0.41 12.95 -22.26
N ALA A 27 -0.43 13.83 -21.26
CA ALA A 27 0.14 13.52 -19.95
C ALA A 27 -0.61 12.35 -19.29
N GLU A 28 -1.95 12.36 -19.35
CA GLU A 28 -2.81 11.30 -18.82
C GLU A 28 -2.51 9.94 -19.45
N ASP A 29 -2.41 9.88 -20.78
CA ASP A 29 -2.04 8.67 -21.52
C ASP A 29 -0.67 8.14 -21.06
N ILE A 30 0.35 9.02 -21.05
CA ILE A 30 1.73 8.62 -20.67
C ILE A 30 1.79 8.13 -19.21
N ILE A 31 1.08 8.80 -18.29
CA ILE A 31 1.07 8.44 -16.88
C ILE A 31 0.30 7.13 -16.67
N SER A 32 -0.82 6.95 -17.36
CA SER A 32 -1.62 5.72 -17.29
C SER A 32 -0.85 4.54 -17.86
N ASP A 33 -0.22 4.69 -19.03
CA ASP A 33 0.63 3.64 -19.64
C ASP A 33 1.76 3.22 -18.69
N CYS A 34 2.38 4.17 -17.98
CA CYS A 34 3.34 3.83 -16.94
C CYS A 34 2.67 3.00 -15.82
N LEU A 35 1.60 3.49 -15.22
CA LEU A 35 0.97 2.80 -14.08
C LEU A 35 0.38 1.44 -14.44
N GLU A 36 0.01 1.21 -15.71
CA GLU A 36 -0.41 -0.10 -16.20
C GLU A 36 0.76 -1.07 -16.37
N SER A 37 1.92 -0.58 -16.84
CA SER A 37 3.12 -1.39 -17.04
C SER A 37 3.89 -1.65 -15.74
N GLU A 38 3.91 -0.68 -14.83
CA GLU A 38 4.52 -0.73 -13.51
C GLU A 38 3.53 -0.20 -12.45
N PRO A 39 2.54 -1.03 -12.05
CA PRO A 39 1.58 -0.63 -11.02
C PRO A 39 2.27 -0.23 -9.72
N GLU A 40 1.93 0.96 -9.21
CA GLU A 40 2.28 1.34 -7.84
C GLU A 40 1.41 0.57 -6.83
N ASP A 41 1.66 -0.74 -6.73
CA ASP A 41 0.99 -1.65 -5.82
C ASP A 41 1.20 -1.14 -4.39
N ARG A 42 0.13 -0.62 -3.77
CA ARG A 42 0.17 -0.27 -2.35
C ARG A 42 0.04 -1.54 -1.55
N SER A 43 0.82 -1.59 -0.48
CA SER A 43 0.84 -2.70 0.44
C SER A 43 0.88 -2.21 1.88
N VAL A 44 0.42 -3.08 2.78
CA VAL A 44 0.51 -2.87 4.22
C VAL A 44 1.34 -4.00 4.82
N SER A 45 2.26 -3.64 5.72
CA SER A 45 3.00 -4.61 6.51
C SER A 45 2.32 -4.74 7.86
N ILE A 46 1.77 -5.93 8.15
CA ILE A 46 1.10 -6.21 9.42
C ILE A 46 1.95 -7.14 10.26
N LYS A 47 1.81 -7.02 11.58
CA LYS A 47 2.39 -7.99 12.51
C LYS A 47 1.41 -9.13 12.76
N ILE A 48 1.89 -10.36 12.72
CA ILE A 48 1.16 -11.59 13.03
C ILE A 48 1.73 -12.25 14.29
N ASN A 49 1.16 -13.39 14.68
CA ASN A 49 1.37 -14.07 15.96
C ASN A 49 0.98 -13.15 17.13
N LYS A 50 1.80 -13.10 18.19
CA LYS A 50 1.52 -12.27 19.37
C LYS A 50 1.69 -10.77 19.07
N VAL A 51 0.57 -10.06 19.08
CA VAL A 51 0.49 -8.62 18.88
C VAL A 51 -0.17 -7.96 20.08
N GLN A 52 0.52 -6.95 20.63
CA GLN A 52 0.06 -6.19 21.78
C GLN A 52 -0.39 -4.80 21.30
N PHE A 53 -1.66 -4.47 21.52
CA PHE A 53 -2.23 -3.16 21.17
C PHE A 53 -2.30 -2.25 22.40
N SER A 54 -1.92 -1.00 22.23
CA SER A 54 -2.12 0.04 23.25
C SER A 54 -3.55 0.57 23.27
N LYS A 55 -3.94 1.23 24.37
CA LYS A 55 -5.30 1.80 24.52
C LYS A 55 -5.73 2.77 23.42
N ASN A 56 -4.78 3.52 22.85
CA ASN A 56 -5.04 4.44 21.75
C ASN A 56 -5.18 3.75 20.38
N GLN A 57 -4.89 2.45 20.27
CA GLN A 57 -5.04 1.65 19.04
C GLN A 57 -6.40 0.94 18.98
N LYS A 58 -7.40 1.42 19.71
CA LYS A 58 -8.74 0.78 19.73
C LYS A 58 -9.35 0.71 18.33
N GLU A 59 -9.22 1.76 17.53
CA GLU A 59 -9.69 1.79 16.14
C GLU A 59 -8.95 0.78 15.25
N GLU A 60 -7.64 0.62 15.46
CA GLU A 60 -6.86 -0.39 14.75
C GLU A 60 -7.35 -1.80 15.05
N VAL A 61 -7.65 -2.11 16.32
CA VAL A 61 -8.22 -3.41 16.71
C VAL A 61 -9.55 -3.69 16.02
N LEU A 62 -10.41 -2.68 15.84
CA LEU A 62 -11.71 -2.85 15.15
C LEU A 62 -11.51 -3.29 13.69
N LYS A 63 -10.48 -2.79 13.02
CA LYS A 63 -10.15 -3.21 11.64
C LYS A 63 -9.71 -4.68 11.57
N TYR A 64 -8.96 -5.15 12.57
CA TYR A 64 -8.64 -6.59 12.65
C TYR A 64 -9.87 -7.43 12.99
N GLU A 65 -10.78 -6.94 13.83
CA GLU A 65 -12.05 -7.62 14.12
C GLU A 65 -12.93 -7.71 12.86
N GLU A 66 -12.97 -6.68 12.02
CA GLU A 66 -13.66 -6.69 10.71
C GLU A 66 -13.06 -7.73 9.76
N LEU A 67 -11.73 -7.76 9.61
CA LEU A 67 -11.04 -8.78 8.80
C LEU A 67 -11.27 -10.21 9.32
N ARG A 68 -11.42 -10.38 10.64
CA ARG A 68 -11.80 -11.67 11.22
C ARG A 68 -13.22 -12.05 10.83
N ASP A 69 -14.16 -11.13 10.98
CA ASP A 69 -15.57 -11.38 10.70
C ASP A 69 -15.79 -11.70 9.21
N ASP A 70 -14.98 -11.12 8.33
CA ASP A 70 -14.92 -11.43 6.90
C ASP A 70 -14.12 -12.70 6.55
N GLY A 71 -13.52 -13.35 7.55
CA GLY A 71 -12.80 -14.62 7.42
C GLY A 71 -11.43 -14.52 6.76
N TYR A 72 -10.78 -13.35 6.80
CA TYR A 72 -9.41 -13.17 6.27
C TYR A 72 -8.34 -13.49 7.31
N LEU A 73 -8.61 -13.29 8.60
CA LEU A 73 -7.68 -13.62 9.67
C LEU A 73 -8.38 -14.30 10.84
N GLU A 74 -7.61 -15.05 11.62
CA GLU A 74 -7.98 -15.51 12.95
C GLU A 74 -7.42 -14.53 13.99
N LEU A 75 -8.25 -14.18 14.97
CA LEU A 75 -7.92 -13.21 16.02
C LEU A 75 -8.32 -13.78 17.39
N THR A 76 -7.34 -14.31 18.12
CA THR A 76 -7.56 -14.92 19.44
C THR A 76 -7.07 -13.99 20.55
N LEU A 77 -7.95 -13.59 21.47
CA LEU A 77 -7.56 -12.77 22.62
C LEU A 77 -6.70 -13.60 23.58
N ILE A 78 -5.51 -13.11 23.91
CA ILE A 78 -4.65 -13.70 24.93
C ILE A 78 -4.99 -13.05 26.27
N GLU A 79 -5.48 -13.86 27.22
CA GLU A 79 -5.74 -13.38 28.56
C GLU A 79 -4.46 -12.84 29.22
N LYS A 80 -4.56 -11.67 29.85
CA LYS A 80 -3.43 -11.10 30.58
C LYS A 80 -3.05 -12.03 31.73
N PRO A 81 -1.75 -12.31 31.93
CA PRO A 81 -1.32 -13.08 33.07
C PRO A 81 -1.71 -12.35 34.37
N LYS A 82 -2.33 -13.07 35.29
CA LYS A 82 -2.68 -12.54 36.61
C LYS A 82 -1.40 -12.06 37.30
N LEU A 83 -1.44 -10.83 37.83
CA LEU A 83 -0.34 -10.30 38.63
C LEU A 83 -0.08 -11.25 39.80
N LYS A 84 1.15 -11.78 39.89
CA LYS A 84 1.54 -12.61 41.03
C LYS A 84 1.37 -11.80 42.32
N PRO A 85 0.86 -12.40 43.41
CA PRO A 85 0.84 -11.74 44.70
C PRO A 85 2.28 -11.36 45.09
N LEU A 86 2.43 -10.23 45.81
CA LEU A 86 3.73 -9.82 46.31
C LEU A 86 4.15 -10.88 47.33
N SER A 87 5.08 -11.75 46.95
CA SER A 87 5.71 -12.68 47.90
C SER A 87 6.51 -11.87 48.91
N ASN A 88 6.69 -12.38 50.14
CA ASN A 88 7.64 -11.86 51.13
C ASN A 88 9.08 -12.09 50.64
N SER A 89 9.44 -11.52 49.50
CA SER A 89 10.79 -11.54 48.96
C SER A 89 11.59 -10.44 49.65
N ASN A 90 12.80 -10.76 50.10
CA ASN A 90 13.83 -9.78 50.49
C ASN A 90 14.35 -8.96 49.29
N ASP A 91 13.53 -8.80 48.25
CA ASP A 91 13.82 -8.03 47.05
C ASP A 91 13.41 -6.56 47.29
N PRO A 92 14.38 -5.65 47.45
CA PRO A 92 14.11 -4.24 47.76
C PRO A 92 13.36 -3.52 46.62
N LEU A 93 13.34 -4.09 45.42
CA LEU A 93 12.71 -3.51 44.23
C LEU A 93 11.36 -4.17 43.90
N ALA A 94 10.85 -5.07 44.75
CA ALA A 94 9.63 -5.82 44.48
C ALA A 94 8.40 -4.92 44.25
N SER A 95 8.28 -3.81 45.01
CA SER A 95 7.17 -2.86 44.83
C SER A 95 7.28 -2.11 43.50
N TRP A 96 8.48 -1.62 43.14
CA TRP A 96 8.72 -0.89 41.90
C TRP A 96 8.51 -1.78 40.67
N ARG A 97 8.96 -3.03 40.70
CA ARG A 97 8.71 -4.00 39.61
C ARG A 97 7.22 -4.29 39.44
N ARG A 98 6.48 -4.44 40.54
CA ARG A 98 5.03 -4.63 40.51
C ARG A 98 4.32 -3.40 39.94
N GLU A 99 4.71 -2.20 40.37
CA GLU A 99 4.13 -0.95 39.90
C GLU A 99 4.44 -0.71 38.41
N ALA A 100 5.66 -1.03 37.96
CA ALA A 100 6.03 -0.99 36.56
C ALA A 100 5.21 -1.98 35.70
N GLU A 101 4.95 -3.19 36.21
CA GLU A 101 4.11 -4.18 35.54
C GLU A 101 2.65 -3.73 35.47
N ILE A 102 2.09 -3.14 36.54
CA ILE A 102 0.75 -2.53 36.52
C ILE A 102 0.69 -1.43 35.46
N ARG A 103 1.64 -0.49 35.47
CA ARG A 103 1.72 0.58 34.46
C ARG A 103 1.89 0.04 33.04
N ARG A 104 2.59 -1.08 32.87
CA ARG A 104 2.70 -1.79 31.58
C ARG A 104 1.33 -2.34 31.17
N GLN A 105 0.66 -3.07 32.05
CA GLN A 105 -0.67 -3.65 31.79
C GLN A 105 -1.76 -2.59 31.59
N GLU A 106 -1.61 -1.40 32.18
CA GLU A 106 -2.51 -0.26 31.97
C GLU A 106 -2.29 0.45 30.63
N ARG A 107 -1.06 0.48 30.11
CA ARG A 107 -0.77 1.07 28.79
C ARG A 107 -1.31 0.21 27.66
N TYR A 108 -1.23 -1.11 27.81
CA TYR A 108 -1.69 -2.07 26.82
C TYR A 108 -3.13 -2.49 27.07
N TYR A 109 -3.97 -2.41 26.05
CA TYR A 109 -5.40 -2.68 26.17
C TYR A 109 -5.69 -4.17 25.98
N LYS A 110 -5.19 -4.76 24.90
CA LYS A 110 -5.41 -6.15 24.53
C LYS A 110 -4.17 -6.74 23.87
N GLU A 111 -3.94 -8.02 24.09
CA GLU A 111 -2.95 -8.82 23.38
C GLU A 111 -3.70 -9.89 22.61
N TYR A 112 -3.36 -10.07 21.34
CA TYR A 112 -3.99 -11.05 20.46
C TYR A 112 -2.93 -11.95 19.83
N ASP A 113 -3.32 -13.19 19.55
CA ASP A 113 -2.66 -14.04 18.58
C ASP A 113 -3.36 -13.88 17.23
N ILE A 114 -2.63 -13.42 16.22
CA ILE A 114 -3.15 -13.10 14.88
C ILE A 114 -2.55 -14.07 13.88
N SER A 115 -3.38 -14.74 13.09
CA SER A 115 -2.89 -15.55 11.96
C SER A 115 -3.73 -15.33 10.72
N LEU A 116 -3.10 -15.41 9.55
CA LEU A 116 -3.82 -15.30 8.28
C LEU A 116 -4.54 -16.62 7.98
N THR A 117 -5.77 -16.51 7.49
CA THR A 117 -6.50 -17.68 6.98
C THR A 117 -6.03 -18.03 5.58
N LYS A 118 -6.46 -19.19 5.08
CA LYS A 118 -6.26 -19.57 3.68
C LYS A 118 -6.82 -18.54 2.69
N LYS A 119 -7.92 -17.86 3.04
CA LYS A 119 -8.55 -16.82 2.20
C LYS A 119 -7.64 -15.61 1.98
N ALA A 120 -6.70 -15.37 2.89
CA ALA A 120 -5.77 -14.26 2.79
C ALA A 120 -4.52 -14.55 1.95
N GLU A 121 -4.27 -15.82 1.56
CA GLU A 121 -3.05 -16.24 0.85
C GLU A 121 -2.86 -15.49 -0.48
N ASP A 122 -3.94 -15.30 -1.24
CA ASP A 122 -3.92 -14.62 -2.54
C ASP A 122 -3.47 -13.13 -2.46
N PHE A 123 -3.47 -12.55 -1.26
CA PHE A 123 -3.09 -11.16 -1.04
C PHE A 123 -1.67 -11.01 -0.48
N ILE A 124 -0.97 -12.10 -0.20
CA ILE A 124 0.39 -12.05 0.37
C ILE A 124 1.39 -11.66 -0.73
N VAL A 125 1.97 -10.47 -0.59
CA VAL A 125 3.06 -9.99 -1.46
C VAL A 125 4.40 -10.52 -0.95
N LYS A 126 4.58 -10.55 0.38
CA LYS A 126 5.84 -10.97 0.99
C LYS A 126 5.64 -11.50 2.40
N ALA A 127 6.20 -12.68 2.65
CA ALA A 127 6.43 -13.20 3.99
C ALA A 127 7.92 -13.54 4.10
N ARG A 128 8.61 -13.01 5.11
CA ARG A 128 10.03 -13.33 5.35
C ARG A 128 10.11 -14.49 6.34
N GLU A 129 10.98 -15.45 6.08
CA GLU A 129 11.33 -16.48 7.06
C GLU A 129 11.82 -15.82 8.36
N ASN A 130 11.41 -16.37 9.51
CA ASN A 130 11.72 -15.87 10.86
C ASN A 130 11.24 -14.43 11.15
N SER A 131 10.28 -13.92 10.37
CA SER A 131 9.64 -12.63 10.61
C SER A 131 8.19 -12.83 11.04
N ASN A 132 7.75 -12.05 12.03
CA ASN A 132 6.34 -11.94 12.38
C ASN A 132 5.62 -10.87 11.55
N PHE A 133 6.20 -10.45 10.43
CA PHE A 133 5.61 -9.46 9.54
C PHE A 133 5.27 -10.08 8.19
N VAL A 134 4.06 -9.80 7.74
CA VAL A 134 3.56 -10.17 6.42
C VAL A 134 3.14 -8.90 5.70
N THR A 135 3.56 -8.77 4.45
CA THR A 135 3.17 -7.70 3.55
C THR A 135 2.02 -8.17 2.67
N LEU A 136 0.92 -7.43 2.72
CA LEU A 136 -0.33 -7.74 2.03
C LEU A 136 -0.64 -6.65 1.01
N LYS A 137 -1.14 -7.05 -0.17
CA LYS A 137 -1.62 -6.13 -1.20
C LYS A 137 -2.83 -5.38 -0.65
N THR A 138 -2.92 -4.07 -0.92
CA THR A 138 -4.05 -3.24 -0.49
C THR A 138 -4.90 -2.75 -1.64
N PHE A 139 -4.32 -2.02 -2.59
CA PHE A 139 -5.00 -1.41 -3.73
C PHE A 139 -3.95 -0.81 -4.66
N ASN A 140 -4.36 -0.40 -5.85
CA ASN A 140 -3.53 0.27 -6.84
C ASN A 140 -4.04 1.69 -7.09
N TYR A 141 -3.22 2.55 -7.68
CA TYR A 141 -3.66 3.87 -8.15
C TYR A 141 -3.79 3.87 -9.66
N GLU A 142 -4.87 4.48 -10.14
CA GLU A 142 -5.05 4.86 -11.55
C GLU A 142 -5.16 6.38 -11.64
N VAL A 143 -4.86 6.91 -12.83
CA VAL A 143 -5.17 8.31 -13.14
C VAL A 143 -6.68 8.47 -13.20
N ASP A 144 -7.21 9.42 -12.42
CA ASP A 144 -8.60 9.85 -12.51
C ASP A 144 -8.71 11.04 -13.48
N GLU A 145 -7.81 12.01 -13.33
CA GLU A 145 -7.80 13.23 -14.16
C GLU A 145 -6.43 13.94 -14.09
N VAL A 146 -5.95 14.47 -15.22
CA VAL A 146 -4.87 15.47 -15.22
C VAL A 146 -5.44 16.89 -15.13
N LEU A 147 -5.16 17.56 -14.02
CA LEU A 147 -5.69 18.89 -13.70
C LEU A 147 -4.91 20.01 -14.40
N GLU A 148 -3.59 19.91 -14.42
CA GLU A 148 -2.73 20.99 -14.89
C GLU A 148 -1.41 20.45 -15.43
N VAL A 149 -0.94 21.01 -16.55
CA VAL A 149 0.41 20.76 -17.10
C VAL A 149 1.15 22.08 -17.18
N GLN A 150 2.30 22.15 -16.50
CA GLN A 150 3.23 23.27 -16.55
C GLN A 150 4.57 22.82 -17.13
N GLU A 151 4.80 23.12 -18.41
CA GLU A 151 6.11 22.90 -19.04
C GLU A 151 7.17 23.88 -18.50
N ILE A 152 8.39 23.36 -18.31
CA ILE A 152 9.58 24.10 -17.91
C ILE A 152 10.63 23.89 -19.02
N PRO A 153 10.58 24.68 -20.11
CA PRO A 153 11.40 24.45 -21.30
C PRO A 153 12.90 24.52 -21.03
N THR A 154 13.34 25.36 -20.09
CA THR A 154 14.75 25.51 -19.71
C THR A 154 15.35 24.23 -19.11
N MET A 155 14.51 23.35 -18.57
CA MET A 155 14.91 22.09 -17.95
C MET A 155 14.51 20.87 -18.79
N ASN A 156 13.82 21.06 -19.92
CA ASN A 156 13.19 19.98 -20.67
C ASN A 156 12.28 19.11 -19.77
N THR A 157 11.60 19.71 -18.79
CA THR A 157 10.69 19.00 -17.89
C THR A 157 9.30 19.62 -17.90
N ALA A 158 8.33 18.92 -17.31
CA ALA A 158 7.02 19.46 -17.00
C ALA A 158 6.60 19.01 -15.60
N LYS A 159 5.93 19.89 -14.87
CA LYS A 159 5.18 19.52 -13.67
C LYS A 159 3.74 19.28 -14.07
N VAL A 160 3.22 18.10 -13.74
CA VAL A 160 1.85 17.70 -14.05
C VAL A 160 1.12 17.44 -12.75
N LYS A 161 0.05 18.18 -12.51
CA LYS A 161 -0.83 17.97 -11.36
C LYS A 161 -1.86 16.92 -11.71
N VAL A 162 -1.80 15.79 -11.02
CA VAL A 162 -2.60 14.61 -11.33
C VAL A 162 -3.49 14.29 -10.14
N LYS A 163 -4.73 13.95 -10.44
CA LYS A 163 -5.68 13.38 -9.50
C LYS A 163 -5.70 11.86 -9.72
N PHE A 164 -5.43 11.13 -8.65
CA PHE A 164 -5.44 9.66 -8.65
C PHE A 164 -6.66 9.13 -7.90
N LYS A 165 -7.14 7.97 -8.34
CA LYS A 165 -8.18 7.18 -7.68
C LYS A 165 -7.61 5.82 -7.29
N ALA A 166 -7.98 5.34 -6.11
CA ALA A 166 -7.65 3.97 -5.70
C ALA A 166 -8.58 2.99 -6.44
N VAL A 167 -7.99 1.95 -7.02
CA VAL A 167 -8.69 0.85 -7.69
C VAL A 167 -8.24 -0.49 -7.12
N ASP A 168 -8.98 -1.56 -7.45
CA ASP A 168 -8.69 -2.92 -6.98
C ASP A 168 -8.53 -3.02 -5.46
N LEU A 169 -9.43 -2.37 -4.72
CA LEU A 169 -9.41 -2.39 -3.27
C LEU A 169 -9.58 -3.81 -2.75
N THR A 170 -8.56 -4.27 -2.05
CA THR A 170 -8.59 -5.51 -1.29
C THR A 170 -9.17 -5.25 0.12
N PRO A 171 -9.61 -6.31 0.81
CA PRO A 171 -10.04 -6.21 2.22
C PRO A 171 -8.99 -5.57 3.13
N PHE A 172 -7.69 -5.74 2.84
CA PHE A 172 -6.60 -5.22 3.66
C PHE A 172 -6.38 -3.70 3.50
N ALA A 173 -7.05 -3.06 2.55
CA ALA A 173 -6.98 -1.61 2.36
C ALA A 173 -7.41 -0.81 3.61
N ILE A 174 -8.30 -1.38 4.45
CA ILE A 174 -8.73 -0.75 5.70
C ILE A 174 -7.56 -0.52 6.68
N LEU A 175 -6.50 -1.32 6.59
CA LEU A 175 -5.29 -1.22 7.42
C LEU A 175 -4.31 -0.17 6.89
N TYR A 176 -4.53 0.38 5.69
CA TYR A 176 -3.66 1.41 5.14
C TYR A 176 -3.79 2.72 5.94
N LYS A 177 -2.66 3.43 6.09
CA LYS A 177 -2.59 4.63 6.94
C LYS A 177 -3.43 5.79 6.41
N LYS A 178 -3.52 5.91 5.09
CA LYS A 178 -4.36 6.89 4.42
C LYS A 178 -5.65 6.20 3.99
N ASP A 179 -6.75 6.91 4.07
CA ASP A 179 -8.02 6.41 3.56
C ASP A 179 -7.95 6.35 2.02
N PRO A 180 -8.07 5.16 1.40
CA PRO A 180 -7.99 5.00 -0.05
C PRO A 180 -9.17 5.65 -0.78
N SER A 181 -10.29 5.91 -0.10
CA SER A 181 -11.44 6.60 -0.68
C SER A 181 -11.23 8.12 -0.81
N LYS A 182 -10.19 8.67 -0.16
CA LYS A 182 -9.88 10.10 -0.26
C LYS A 182 -9.12 10.38 -1.55
N LEU A 183 -9.56 11.43 -2.23
CA LEU A 183 -8.88 11.98 -3.40
C LEU A 183 -7.40 12.24 -3.07
N TRP A 184 -6.52 11.68 -3.89
CA TRP A 184 -5.09 11.93 -3.82
C TRP A 184 -4.68 12.76 -5.03
N ILE A 185 -4.18 13.96 -4.77
CA ILE A 185 -3.62 14.85 -5.79
C ILE A 185 -2.12 14.93 -5.54
N ASP A 186 -1.33 14.73 -6.58
CA ASP A 186 0.12 14.87 -6.52
C ASP A 186 0.67 15.58 -7.76
N ASP A 187 1.85 16.17 -7.61
CA ASP A 187 2.59 16.79 -8.70
C ASP A 187 3.64 15.80 -9.20
N VAL A 188 3.45 15.23 -10.40
CA VAL A 188 4.43 14.37 -11.04
C VAL A 188 5.35 15.17 -11.96
N SER A 189 6.61 14.73 -12.05
CA SER A 189 7.59 15.32 -12.95
C SER A 189 7.72 14.45 -14.20
N MET A 190 7.60 15.08 -15.37
CA MET A 190 7.83 14.43 -16.67
C MET A 190 9.04 15.04 -17.36
N SER A 191 9.77 14.21 -18.10
CA SER A 191 11.00 14.60 -18.80
C SER A 191 10.80 14.52 -20.31
N LYS A 192 11.32 15.51 -21.04
CA LYS A 192 11.29 15.55 -22.51
C LYS A 192 12.58 14.97 -23.07
N THR A 193 12.46 13.92 -23.86
CA THR A 193 13.56 13.25 -24.55
C THR A 193 13.52 13.51 -26.06
N SER A 194 14.53 13.03 -26.80
CA SER A 194 14.49 13.03 -28.27
C SER A 194 13.29 12.26 -28.85
N ASN A 195 12.73 11.33 -28.07
CA ASN A 195 11.64 10.45 -28.47
C ASN A 195 10.28 10.90 -27.91
N GLY A 196 10.20 12.12 -27.35
CA GLY A 196 8.98 12.68 -26.77
C GLY A 196 9.03 12.76 -25.24
N TRP A 197 7.88 13.07 -24.65
CA TRP A 197 7.68 13.15 -23.21
C TRP A 197 7.64 11.77 -22.57
N LYS A 198 8.19 11.65 -21.37
CA LYS A 198 8.28 10.42 -20.61
C LYS A 198 7.99 10.61 -19.13
N TYR A 199 7.53 9.53 -18.51
CA TYR A 199 7.28 9.37 -17.08
C TYR A 199 7.73 7.95 -16.68
N CYS A 200 8.20 7.76 -15.45
CA CYS A 200 8.72 6.48 -14.90
C CYS A 200 10.06 5.94 -15.41
N ASP A 201 10.73 6.61 -16.35
CA ASP A 201 12.06 6.22 -16.84
C ASP A 201 13.22 6.48 -15.84
N ASP A 202 12.96 7.00 -14.64
CA ASP A 202 13.97 7.38 -13.65
C ASP A 202 13.80 6.62 -12.32
N TYR A 203 14.22 5.36 -12.28
CA TYR A 203 14.71 4.67 -11.07
C TYR A 203 15.77 3.62 -11.44
N ASP A 204 16.92 4.07 -11.95
CA ASP A 204 18.20 3.33 -11.89
C ASP A 204 19.17 4.03 -10.93
#